data_AF-A0A7M7LWD3-F1
#
_entry.id   AF-A0A7M7LWD3-F1
#
_cell.length_a   1.000
_cell.length_b   1.000
_cell.length_c   1.000
_cell.angle_alpha   90.00
_cell.angle_beta   90.00
_cell.angle_gamma   90.00
#
_symmetry.space_group_name_H-M   'P 1'
#
loop_
_entity.id
_entity.type
_entity.pdbx_description
1 polymer ?
#
loop_
_entity_poly.entity_id
_entity_poly.type
_entity_poly.pdbx_seq_one_letter_code
_entity_poly.pdbx_strand_id
1 'polypeptide(L)'
;MVTDEERKIYKAFGLKVSIHKVWQISSMMYYAELKAAGFALPKKLDNVVDDPNQMGGDFILNPGGEVSMVYCSKLPHDRPSVDELLPNLKKRAFKEPADDTA
;
A
#
# COMPACT_ATOMS: atom_id res chain seq x y z
N MET A 1 -2.72 10.31 13.52
CA MET A 1 -2.64 9.00 12.85
C MET A 1 -3.45 8.03 13.70
N VAL A 2 -4.46 7.36 13.14
CA VAL A 2 -5.19 6.32 13.88
C VAL A 2 -4.31 5.07 13.87
N THR A 3 -3.85 4.61 15.03
CA THR A 3 -2.94 3.47 15.17
C THR A 3 -3.74 2.17 15.36
N ASP A 4 -3.58 1.22 14.42
CA ASP A 4 -4.08 -0.16 14.56
C ASP A 4 -3.07 -1.01 15.35
N GLU A 5 -2.88 -0.68 16.63
CA GLU A 5 -1.84 -1.26 17.48
C GLU A 5 -1.94 -2.79 17.58
N GLU A 6 -3.16 -3.31 17.69
CA GLU A 6 -3.45 -4.75 17.74
C GLU A 6 -3.45 -5.42 16.35
N ARG A 7 -3.23 -4.64 15.28
CA ARG A 7 -3.25 -5.08 13.88
C ARG A 7 -4.56 -5.77 13.49
N LYS A 8 -5.69 -5.33 14.03
CA LYS A 8 -7.02 -5.91 13.79
C LYS A 8 -7.45 -5.67 12.34
N ILE A 9 -7.34 -4.43 11.89
CA ILE A 9 -7.68 -4.05 10.51
C ILE A 9 -6.70 -4.73 9.56
N TYR A 10 -5.40 -4.65 9.85
CA TYR A 10 -4.35 -5.30 9.07
C TYR A 10 -4.64 -6.80 8.80
N LYS A 11 -5.00 -7.56 9.85
CA LYS A 11 -5.34 -8.98 9.74
C LYS A 11 -6.69 -9.19 9.03
N ALA A 12 -7.67 -8.32 9.26
CA ALA A 12 -8.98 -8.42 8.61
C ALA A 12 -8.89 -8.25 7.08
N PHE A 13 -7.98 -7.41 6.60
CA PHE A 13 -7.65 -7.26 5.18
C PHE A 13 -6.80 -8.41 4.60
N GLY A 14 -6.46 -9.43 5.41
CA GLY A 14 -5.73 -10.61 4.97
C GLY A 14 -4.22 -10.42 4.85
N LEU A 15 -3.68 -9.29 5.31
CA LEU A 15 -2.25 -9.03 5.32
C LEU A 15 -1.53 -9.85 6.40
N LYS A 16 -0.25 -10.13 6.16
CA LYS A 16 0.55 -11.04 6.99
C LYS A 16 1.98 -10.56 7.15
N VAL A 17 2.63 -10.96 8.21
CA VAL A 17 4.08 -10.72 8.37
C VAL A 17 4.84 -11.83 7.63
N SER A 18 5.95 -11.50 6.98
CA SER A 18 6.80 -12.52 6.35
C SER A 18 8.26 -12.08 6.24
N ILE A 19 9.11 -12.69 7.07
CA ILE A 19 10.56 -12.50 7.02
C ILE A 19 11.12 -13.01 5.69
N HIS A 20 10.75 -14.23 5.28
CA HIS A 20 11.25 -14.82 4.04
C HIS A 20 10.94 -13.94 2.81
N LYS A 21 9.72 -13.40 2.71
CA LYS A 21 9.34 -12.57 1.56
C LYS A 21 10.08 -11.24 1.52
N VAL A 22 10.33 -10.64 2.68
CA VAL A 22 11.01 -9.35 2.80
C VAL A 22 12.50 -9.47 2.52
N TRP A 23 13.16 -10.48 3.07
CA TRP A 23 14.62 -10.60 3.05
C TRP A 23 15.17 -11.55 1.98
N GLN A 24 14.33 -12.10 1.10
CA GLN A 24 14.82 -12.89 -0.03
C GLN A 24 15.66 -12.06 -1.00
N ILE A 25 16.49 -12.75 -1.76
CA ILE A 25 17.48 -12.15 -2.66
C ILE A 25 16.83 -11.19 -3.67
N SER A 26 15.71 -11.56 -4.29
CA SER A 26 15.03 -10.69 -5.28
C SER A 26 14.59 -9.35 -4.68
N SER A 27 14.01 -9.37 -3.48
CA SER A 27 13.66 -8.15 -2.74
C SER A 27 14.88 -7.31 -2.41
N MET A 28 15.98 -7.96 -2.00
CA MET A 28 17.20 -7.23 -1.67
C MET A 28 17.87 -6.59 -2.88
N MET A 29 17.92 -7.31 -4.01
CA MET A 29 18.43 -6.79 -5.26
C MET A 29 17.63 -5.58 -5.75
N TYR A 30 16.30 -5.66 -5.71
CA TYR A 30 15.43 -4.55 -6.09
C TYR A 30 15.75 -3.26 -5.31
N TYR A 31 15.86 -3.35 -3.98
CA TYR A 31 16.18 -2.16 -3.17
C TYR A 31 17.64 -1.71 -3.31
N ALA A 32 18.57 -2.63 -3.59
CA ALA A 32 19.95 -2.29 -3.90
C ALA A 32 20.06 -1.50 -5.22
N GLU A 33 19.32 -1.91 -6.25
CA GLU A 33 19.23 -1.22 -7.55
C GLU A 33 18.63 0.19 -7.40
N LEU A 34 17.53 0.32 -6.64
CA LEU A 34 16.96 1.64 -6.34
C LEU A 34 17.98 2.56 -5.65
N LYS A 35 18.70 2.05 -4.66
CA LYS A 35 19.73 2.81 -3.96
C LYS A 35 20.89 3.18 -4.88
N ALA A 36 21.32 2.27 -5.76
CA ALA A 36 22.36 2.52 -6.74
C ALA A 36 21.94 3.58 -7.78
N ALA A 37 20.65 3.63 -8.14
CA ALA A 37 20.05 4.66 -8.97
C ALA A 37 19.83 6.01 -8.25
N GLY A 38 20.24 6.14 -6.99
CA GLY A 38 20.16 7.38 -6.23
C GLY A 38 18.83 7.62 -5.52
N PHE A 39 17.91 6.65 -5.52
CA PHE A 39 16.67 6.76 -4.74
C PHE A 39 16.97 6.58 -3.24
N ALA A 40 16.35 7.43 -2.43
CA ALA A 40 16.39 7.29 -0.98
C ALA A 40 15.45 6.15 -0.54
N LEU A 41 15.96 5.27 0.33
CA LEU A 41 15.10 4.30 1.02
C LEU A 41 14.21 5.00 2.06
N PRO A 42 13.04 4.43 2.38
CA PRO A 42 12.18 4.95 3.44
C PRO A 42 12.96 5.14 4.73
N LYS A 43 12.85 6.34 5.33
CA LYS A 43 13.45 6.63 6.63
C LYS A 43 12.49 6.21 7.73
N LYS A 44 13.05 5.75 8.85
CA LYS A 44 12.29 5.57 10.08
C LYS A 44 11.64 6.89 10.48
N LEU A 45 10.35 6.87 10.79
CA LEU A 45 9.63 8.01 11.33
C LEU A 45 9.88 8.10 12.85
N ASP A 46 10.12 9.31 13.33
CA ASP A 46 10.25 9.55 14.77
C ASP A 46 8.93 9.22 15.48
N ASN A 47 9.02 8.49 16.59
CA ASN A 47 7.87 8.03 17.39
C ASN A 47 6.95 7.01 16.69
N VAL A 48 7.39 6.38 15.60
CA VAL A 48 6.67 5.24 14.99
C VAL A 48 7.49 3.96 15.15
N VAL A 49 6.87 2.93 15.72
CA VAL A 49 7.42 1.57 15.74
C VAL A 49 7.10 0.92 14.41
N ASP A 50 8.08 0.94 13.50
CA ASP A 50 7.96 0.28 12.20
C ASP A 50 8.36 -1.20 12.30
N ASP A 51 7.62 -2.07 11.61
CA ASP A 51 7.93 -3.49 11.48
C ASP A 51 8.27 -3.80 10.02
N PRO A 52 9.56 -3.92 9.67
CA PRO A 52 9.98 -4.13 8.29
C PRO A 52 9.47 -5.46 7.72
N ASN A 53 8.99 -6.39 8.55
CA ASN A 53 8.48 -7.68 8.11
C ASN A 53 6.98 -7.64 7.76
N GLN A 54 6.31 -6.51 8.00
CA GLN A 54 4.90 -6.31 7.67
C GLN A 54 4.73 -6.24 6.15
N MET A 55 3.96 -7.16 5.57
CA MET A 55 3.68 -7.15 4.13
C MET A 55 2.60 -6.10 3.80
N GLY A 56 2.75 -5.50 2.62
CA GLY A 56 1.79 -4.55 2.08
C GLY A 56 0.70 -5.21 1.23
N GLY A 57 -0.19 -4.36 0.74
CA GLY A 57 -1.20 -4.66 -0.24
C GLY A 57 -1.92 -3.40 -0.68
N ASP A 58 -2.68 -3.52 -1.76
CA ASP A 58 -3.46 -2.45 -2.36
C ASP A 58 -4.94 -2.81 -2.27
N PHE A 59 -5.76 -1.84 -1.89
CA PHE A 59 -7.19 -2.03 -1.67
C PHE A 59 -7.98 -0.88 -2.28
N ILE A 60 -9.12 -1.19 -2.89
CA ILE A 60 -10.05 -0.17 -3.37
C ILE A 60 -11.29 -0.23 -2.50
N LEU A 61 -11.64 0.89 -1.89
CA LEU A 61 -12.84 1.06 -1.08
C LEU A 61 -13.84 1.94 -1.82
N ASN A 62 -15.09 1.49 -1.86
CA ASN A 62 -16.23 2.27 -2.31
C ASN A 62 -16.62 3.31 -1.23
N PRO A 63 -17.35 4.39 -1.60
CA PRO A 63 -17.81 5.40 -0.63
C PRO A 63 -18.65 4.85 0.53
N GLY A 64 -19.32 3.70 0.35
CA GLY A 64 -20.09 3.02 1.40
C GLY A 64 -19.26 2.16 2.36
N GLY A 65 -17.92 2.14 2.23
CA GLY A 65 -17.02 1.33 3.06
C GLY A 65 -16.85 -0.12 2.60
N GLU A 66 -17.49 -0.53 1.50
CA GLU A 66 -17.28 -1.83 0.87
C GLU A 66 -15.94 -1.88 0.14
N VAL A 67 -15.23 -3.00 0.26
CA VAL A 67 -13.96 -3.23 -0.46
C VAL A 67 -14.25 -3.86 -1.82
N SER A 68 -14.00 -3.15 -2.91
CA SER A 68 -14.19 -3.65 -4.29
C SER A 68 -12.98 -4.38 -4.85
N MET A 69 -11.80 -4.17 -4.27
CA MET A 69 -10.57 -4.88 -4.64
C MET A 69 -9.69 -5.12 -3.42
N VAL A 70 -9.13 -6.32 -3.34
CA VAL A 70 -8.15 -6.75 -2.34
C VAL A 70 -6.95 -7.35 -3.08
N TYR A 71 -5.79 -6.72 -2.96
CA TYR A 71 -4.54 -7.24 -3.49
C TYR A 71 -3.50 -7.31 -2.37
N CYS A 72 -3.31 -8.51 -1.79
CA CYS A 72 -2.24 -8.72 -0.81
C CYS A 72 -0.92 -9.01 -1.55
N SER A 73 0.08 -8.12 -1.39
CA SER A 73 1.35 -8.24 -2.11
C SER A 73 2.07 -9.55 -1.80
N LYS A 74 2.63 -10.16 -2.83
CA LYS A 74 3.44 -11.39 -2.71
C LYS A 74 4.86 -11.08 -2.26
N LEU A 75 5.40 -9.92 -2.67
CA LEU A 75 6.74 -9.38 -2.35
C LEU A 75 6.62 -7.92 -1.87
N PRO A 76 7.63 -7.36 -1.19
CA PRO A 76 7.60 -5.95 -0.75
C PRO A 76 7.40 -4.94 -1.88
N HIS A 77 7.95 -5.25 -3.07
CA HIS A 77 7.87 -4.42 -4.27
C HIS A 77 6.75 -4.83 -5.23
N ASP A 78 5.95 -5.84 -4.87
CA ASP A 78 4.85 -6.32 -5.70
C ASP A 78 3.63 -5.41 -5.59
N ARG A 79 3.11 -4.94 -6.72
CA ARG A 79 1.95 -4.05 -6.83
C ARG A 79 1.08 -4.49 -8.02
N PRO A 80 -0.25 -4.35 -7.93
CA PRO A 80 -1.10 -4.57 -9.09
C PRO A 80 -0.75 -3.60 -10.21
N SER A 81 -0.87 -4.07 -11.44
CA SER A 81 -0.72 -3.24 -12.62
C SER A 81 -1.86 -2.20 -12.73
N VAL A 82 -1.64 -1.14 -13.52
CA VAL A 82 -2.69 -0.16 -13.83
C VAL A 82 -3.90 -0.84 -14.47
N ASP A 83 -3.67 -1.83 -15.32
CA ASP A 83 -4.73 -2.60 -15.99
C ASP A 83 -5.55 -3.45 -15.02
N GLU A 84 -4.97 -3.89 -13.89
CA GLU A 84 -5.70 -4.55 -12.81
C GLU A 84 -6.45 -3.54 -11.92
N LEU A 85 -5.91 -2.33 -11.75
CA LEU A 85 -6.50 -1.30 -10.90
C LEU A 85 -7.71 -0.62 -11.55
N LEU A 86 -7.56 -0.15 -12.79
CA LEU A 86 -8.55 0.71 -13.46
C LEU A 86 -9.96 0.11 -13.57
N PRO A 87 -10.14 -1.19 -13.90
CA PRO A 87 -11.47 -1.79 -13.99
C PRO A 87 -12.22 -1.82 -12.66
N ASN A 88 -11.49 -1.83 -11.54
CA ASN A 88 -12.05 -1.87 -10.19
C ASN A 88 -12.42 -0.48 -9.64
N LEU A 89 -12.07 0.58 -10.36
CA LEU A 89 -12.45 1.95 -10.02
C LEU A 89 -13.81 2.29 -10.64
N LYS A 90 -14.79 2.63 -9.78
CA LYS A 90 -16.01 3.27 -10.27
C LYS A 90 -15.63 4.65 -10.85
N LYS A 91 -16.09 4.95 -12.07
CA LYS A 91 -16.01 6.31 -12.61
C LYS A 91 -16.73 7.25 -11.66
N ARG A 92 -15.98 8.02 -10.89
CA ARG A 92 -16.52 9.14 -10.13
C ARG A 92 -16.71 10.26 -11.13
N ALA A 93 -17.93 10.77 -11.29
CA ALA A 93 -18.10 12.07 -11.92
C ALA A 93 -17.31 13.06 -11.06
N PHE A 94 -16.23 13.62 -11.60
CA PHE A 94 -15.62 14.80 -11.00
C PHE A 94 -16.73 15.85 -10.97
N LYS A 95 -17.22 16.16 -9.77
CA LYS A 95 -18.10 17.32 -9.60
C LYS A 95 -17.16 18.51 -9.66
N GLU A 96 -17.28 19.33 -10.69
CA GLU A 96 -16.56 20.60 -10.75
C GLU A 96 -16.80 21.36 -9.44
N PRO A 97 -15.76 22.00 -8.86
CA PRO A 97 -15.96 22.81 -7.68
C PRO A 97 -17.04 23.85 -7.98
N ALA A 98 -17.99 24.01 -7.06
CA ALA A 98 -19.01 25.04 -7.19
C ALA A 98 -18.28 26.39 -7.29
N ASP A 99 -18.63 27.17 -8.31
CA ASP A 99 -18.11 28.51 -8.56
C ASP A 99 -18.46 29.37 -7.34
N ASP A 100 -17.50 29.57 -6.43
CA ASP A 100 -17.60 30.51 -5.32
C ASP A 100 -17.46 31.94 -5.90
N THR A 101 -18.48 32.37 -6.63
CA THR A 101 -18.72 33.78 -6.92
C THR A 101 -19.68 34.33 -5.88
N ALA A 102 -19.12 35.03 -4.89
CA ALA A 102 -19.81 35.97 -4.02
C ALA A 102 -19.60 37.40 -4.54
#